data_AF-A0A645CEW6-F1
#
_entry.id   AF-A0A645CEW6-F1
#
_cell.length_a   1.000
_cell.length_b   1.000
_cell.length_c   1.000
_cell.angle_alpha   90.00
_cell.angle_beta   90.00
_cell.angle_gamma   90.00
#
_symmetry.space_group_name_H-M   'P 1'
#
loop_
_entity.id
_entity.type
_entity.pdbx_description
1 polymer ?
#
loop_
_entity_poly.entity_id
_entity_poly.type
_entity_poly.pdbx_seq_one_letter_code
_entity_poly.pdbx_strand_id
1 'polypeptide(L)' 'MIVIGGGVSQIGDLLLEPIRRTVQKRSLRMASKRLRISTALLGRRSSGMGAVVQALSLVLHQEIENSDDGR' A
#
# COMPACT_ATOMS: atom_id res chain seq x y z
N MET A 1 -4.47 -7.05 -5.09
CA MET A 1 -5.11 -6.02 -4.23
C MET A 1 -4.59 -4.67 -4.68
N ILE A 2 -5.45 -3.66 -4.80
CA ILE A 2 -5.03 -2.28 -5.08
C ILE A 2 -5.29 -1.44 -3.85
N VAL A 3 -4.25 -0.76 -3.37
CA VAL A 3 -4.32 0.19 -2.26
C VAL A 3 -4.08 1.58 -2.82
N ILE A 4 -5.03 2.49 -2.60
CA ILE A 4 -4.90 3.89 -3.03
C ILE A 4 -4.50 4.73 -1.81
N GLY A 5 -3.37 5.42 -1.91
CA GLY A 5 -2.80 6.25 -0.84
C GLY A 5 -2.78 7.74 -1.15
N GLY A 6 -2.21 8.53 -0.26
CA GLY A 6 -2.05 9.98 -0.42
C GLY A 6 -3.30 10.80 -0.04
N GLY A 7 -3.19 12.13 -0.15
CA GLY A 7 -4.23 13.07 0.28
C GLY A 7 -5.57 12.88 -0.43
N VAL A 8 -5.55 12.49 -1.71
CA VAL A 8 -6.76 12.24 -2.51
C VAL A 8 -7.56 11.04 -2.03
N SER A 9 -6.92 10.08 -1.35
CA SER A 9 -7.60 8.90 -0.81
C SER A 9 -8.52 9.23 0.37
N GLN A 10 -8.41 10.44 0.94
CA GLN A 10 -9.32 10.94 1.98
C GLN A 10 -10.72 11.27 1.44
N ILE A 11 -10.87 11.45 0.13
CA ILE A 11 -12.16 11.72 -0.54
C ILE A 11 -13.09 10.50 -0.47
N GLY A 12 -12.54 9.30 -0.21
CA GLY A 12 -13.34 8.10 0.01
C GLY A 12 -14.09 7.64 -1.25
N ASP A 13 -15.37 7.29 -1.10
CA ASP A 13 -16.15 6.63 -2.15
C ASP A 13 -16.38 7.50 -3.39
N LEU A 14 -16.39 8.82 -3.25
CA LEU A 14 -16.48 9.75 -4.39
C LEU A 14 -15.31 9.57 -5.38
N LEU A 15 -14.12 9.17 -4.89
CA LEU A 15 -12.97 8.80 -5.72
C LEU A 15 -12.97 7.31 -6.09
N LEU A 16 -13.29 6.43 -5.13
CA LEU A 16 -13.17 4.98 -5.32
C LEU A 16 -14.22 4.41 -6.27
N GLU A 17 -15.44 4.95 -6.27
CA GLU A 17 -16.52 4.44 -7.09
C GLU A 17 -16.27 4.62 -8.60
N PRO A 18 -15.84 5.81 -9.09
CA PRO A 18 -15.40 5.96 -10.48
C PRO A 18 -14.27 5.00 -10.88
N ILE A 19 -13.33 4.75 -9.97
CA ILE A 19 -12.21 3.82 -10.20
C ILE A 19 -12.73 2.39 -10.34
N ARG A 20 -13.61 1.93 -9.43
CA ARG A 20 -14.24 0.60 -9.51
C ARG A 20 -15.01 0.43 -10.82
N ARG A 21 -15.80 1.43 -11.23
CA ARG A 21 -16.55 1.41 -12.50
C ARG A 21 -15.62 1.31 -13.71
N THR A 22 -14.51 2.05 -13.69
CA THR A 22 -13.53 2.05 -14.79
C THR A 22 -12.83 0.70 -14.91
N VAL A 23 -12.41 0.10 -13.79
CA VAL A 23 -11.80 -1.24 -13.76
C VAL A 23 -12.77 -2.32 -14.24
N GLN A 24 -14.05 -2.22 -13.87
CA GLN A 24 -15.06 -3.16 -14.37
C GLN A 24 -15.29 -3.04 -15.88
N LYS A 25 -15.22 -1.82 -16.44
CA LYS A 25 -15.46 -1.57 -17.86
C LYS A 25 -14.26 -1.87 -18.76
N ARG A 26 -13.03 -1.71 -18.25
CA ARG A 26 -11.80 -1.74 -19.08
C ARG A 26 -10.87 -2.93 -18.81
N SER A 27 -11.07 -3.68 -17.73
CA SER A 27 -10.20 -4.82 -17.39
C SER A 27 -10.89 -6.16 -17.66
N LEU A 28 -10.06 -7.22 -17.76
CA LEU A 28 -10.53 -8.61 -17.93
C LEU A 28 -11.58 -8.95 -16.87
N ARG A 29 -12.79 -9.31 -17.32
CA ARG A 29 -13.99 -9.52 -16.49
C ARG A 29 -13.76 -10.45 -15.30
N MET A 30 -12.92 -11.47 -15.48
CA MET A 30 -12.54 -12.43 -14.44
C MET A 30 -11.55 -11.87 -13.41
N ALA A 31 -10.63 -11.01 -13.82
CA ALA A 31 -9.69 -10.34 -12.93
C ALA A 31 -10.40 -9.25 -12.11
N SER A 32 -11.31 -8.49 -12.73
CA SER A 32 -12.05 -7.41 -12.07
C SER A 32 -13.01 -7.91 -10.97
N LYS A 33 -13.59 -9.12 -11.12
CA LYS A 33 -14.52 -9.69 -10.14
C LYS A 33 -13.88 -10.03 -8.79
N ARG A 34 -12.58 -10.39 -8.77
CA ARG A 34 -11.85 -10.74 -7.53
C ARG A 34 -11.00 -9.59 -6.99
N LEU A 35 -10.99 -8.43 -7.66
CA LEU A 35 -10.13 -7.33 -7.29
C LEU A 35 -10.66 -6.57 -6.07
N ARG A 36 -9.91 -6.62 -4.96
CA ARG A 36 -10.10 -5.72 -3.81
C ARG A 36 -9.38 -4.39 -4.06
N ILE A 37 -10.16 -3.30 -4.14
CA ILE A 37 -9.69 -1.92 -4.15
C ILE A 37 -10.03 -1.31 -2.78
N SER A 38 -9.03 -0.79 -2.08
CA SER A 38 -9.17 -0.21 -0.73
C SER A 38 -8.34 1.07 -0.61
N THR A 39 -8.74 1.98 0.27
CA THR A 39 -7.94 3.15 0.63
C THR A 39 -6.89 2.76 1.66
N ALA A 40 -5.75 3.44 1.61
CA ALA A 40 -4.74 3.31 2.65
C ALA A 40 -5.32 3.77 3.99
N LEU A 41 -5.48 2.84 4.92
CA LEU A 41 -6.03 3.09 6.27
C LEU A 41 -5.25 4.16 7.04
N LEU A 42 -4.00 4.37 6.66
CA LEU A 42 -3.07 5.21 7.39
C LEU A 42 -3.18 6.71 7.06
N GLY A 43 -3.94 7.07 6.02
CA GLY A 43 -4.25 8.46 5.66
C GLY A 43 -3.00 9.35 5.60
N ARG A 44 -3.04 10.51 6.29
CA ARG A 44 -1.93 11.49 6.31
C ARG A 44 -0.65 10.99 7.01
N ARG A 45 -0.71 9.88 7.74
CA ARG A 45 0.44 9.32 8.48
C ARG A 45 1.24 8.31 7.65
N SER A 46 0.86 8.07 6.39
CA SER A 46 1.50 7.06 5.53
C SER A 46 3.00 7.27 5.39
N SER A 47 3.42 8.51 5.16
CA SER A 47 4.85 8.84 5.00
C SER A 47 5.63 8.66 6.30
N GLY A 48 5.05 9.08 7.42
CA GLY A 48 5.69 8.95 8.74
C GLY A 48 5.88 7.49 9.16
N MET A 49 4.86 6.65 9.01
CA MET A 49 5.02 5.22 9.30
C MET A 49 5.98 4.54 8.31
N GLY A 50 5.95 4.94 7.04
CA GLY A 50 6.91 4.45 6.06
C GLY A 50 8.35 4.72 6.50
N ALA A 51 8.65 5.93 6.95
CA ALA A 51 9.95 6.30 7.47
C ALA A 51 10.35 5.48 8.73
N VAL A 52 9.41 5.29 9.67
CA VAL A 52 9.65 4.46 10.87
C VAL A 52 9.94 3.01 10.49
N VAL A 53 9.14 2.42 9.59
CA VAL A 53 9.37 1.05 9.11
C VAL A 53 10.71 0.95 8.38
N GLN A 54 11.08 1.95 7.58
CA GLN A 54 12.39 1.97 6.92
C GLN A 54 13.54 2.04 7.92
N ALA A 55 13.45 2.91 8.94
CA ALA A 55 14.46 3.00 9.97
C ALA A 55 14.60 1.68 10.76
N LEU A 56 13.47 1.05 11.13
CA LEU A 56 13.49 -0.26 11.78
C LEU A 56 14.08 -1.35 10.88
N SER A 57 13.72 -1.35 9.58
CA SER A 57 14.23 -2.33 8.63
C SER A 57 15.73 -2.22 8.45
N LEU A 58 16.29 -1.01 8.46
CA LEU A 58 17.74 -0.76 8.37
C LEU A 58 18.47 -1.32 9.60
N VAL A 59 17.99 -0.98 10.80
CA VAL A 59 18.61 -1.46 12.05
C VAL A 59 18.53 -2.99 12.13
N LEU A 60 17.37 -3.57 11.82
CA LEU A 60 17.20 -5.03 11.84
C LEU A 60 18.06 -5.75 10.80
N HIS A 61 18.29 -5.16 9.62
CA HIS A 61 19.20 -5.74 8.62
C HIS A 61 20.65 -5.75 9.09
N GLN A 62 21.12 -4.65 9.70
CA GLN A 62 22.49 -4.56 10.20
C GLN A 62 22.78 -5.59 11.31
N GLU A 63 21.81 -5.86 12.17
CA GLU A 63 21.96 -6.88 13.23
C GLU A 63 21.98 -8.32 12.68
N ILE A 64 21.27 -8.58 11.57
CA ILE A 64 21.28 -9.88 10.89
C ILE A 64 22.61 -10.06 10.15
N GLU A 65 23.12 -9.03 9.49
CA GLU A 65 24.39 -9.07 8.73
C GLU A 65 25.61 -9.17 9.66
N ASN A 66 25.63 -8.43 10.77
CA ASN A 66 26.69 -8.54 11.79
C ASN A 66 26.69 -9.90 12.52
N SER A 67 25.58 -10.62 12.54
CA SER A 67 25.50 -11.95 13.15
C SER A 67 25.95 -13.08 12.21
N ASP A 68 26.03 -12.83 10.90
CA ASP A 68 26.43 -13.84 9.89
C ASP A 68 27.93 -13.75 9.54
N ASP A 69 28.56 -12.58 9.71
CA ASP A 69 30.00 -12.36 9.51
C ASP A 69 30.87 -12.87 10.68
N GLY A 70 30.24 -13.43 11.71
CA GLY A 70 30.86 -14.00 12.91
C GLY A 70 31.03 -15.53 12.91
N ARG A 71 30.91 -16.20 11.76
CA ARG A 71 31.11 -17.65 11.62
C ARG A 71 32.30 -18.03 10.75
#